data_AF-A0AAD7G706-F1
#
_entry.id   AF-A0AAD7G706-F1
#
_cell.length_a   1.000
_cell.length_b   1.000
_cell.length_c   1.000
_cell.angle_alpha   90.00
_cell.angle_beta   90.00
_cell.angle_gamma   90.00
#
_symmetry.space_group_name_H-M   'P 1'
#
loop_
_entity.id
_entity.type
_entity.pdbx_description
1 polymer ?
#
loop_
_entity_poly.entity_id
_entity_poly.type
_entity_poly.pdbx_seq_one_letter_code
_entity_poly.pdbx_strand_id
1 'polypeptide(L)'
;PFERILHTNAVPSDADCQRIRDLLAGPRKEAADLSAEISRIQELLDELTEKRDALDDFIAAHSALISPARRLPEDIVRDIFVACLPSNRNALILSDEAPLLLCQICSAWRQLALLTPRLWASVH
;
A
#
# COMPACT_ATOMS: atom_id res chain seq x y z
N PRO A 1 29.71 -36.79 0.92
CA PRO A 1 30.39 -37.20 -0.35
C PRO A 1 31.19 -36.02 -0.92
N PHE A 2 32.31 -36.28 -1.59
CA PHE A 2 33.14 -35.25 -2.25
C PHE A 2 33.79 -34.19 -1.33
N GLU A 3 33.84 -34.38 0.00
CA GLU A 3 34.42 -33.41 0.95
C GLU A 3 35.84 -32.96 0.61
N ARG A 4 36.64 -33.84 -0.02
CA ARG A 4 38.01 -33.52 -0.46
C ARG A 4 38.08 -32.46 -1.57
N ILE A 5 37.00 -32.27 -2.32
CA ILE A 5 36.93 -31.33 -3.45
C ILE A 5 35.88 -30.24 -3.24
N LEU A 6 34.90 -30.47 -2.36
CA LEU A 6 33.89 -29.49 -1.98
C LEU A 6 34.56 -28.28 -1.33
N HIS A 7 34.18 -27.06 -1.75
CA HIS A 7 34.78 -25.79 -1.27
C HIS A 7 36.28 -25.62 -1.56
N THR A 8 36.83 -26.34 -2.55
CA THR A 8 38.21 -26.17 -3.02
C THR A 8 38.24 -25.89 -4.53
N ASN A 9 39.37 -25.40 -5.04
CA ASN A 9 39.60 -25.27 -6.49
C ASN A 9 40.11 -26.57 -7.14
N ALA A 10 40.03 -27.71 -6.46
CA ALA A 10 40.46 -28.99 -7.01
C ALA A 10 39.50 -29.44 -8.12
N VAL A 11 40.05 -29.78 -9.28
CA VAL A 11 39.26 -30.26 -10.43
C VAL A 11 38.77 -31.69 -10.13
N PRO A 12 37.45 -31.97 -10.18
CA PRO A 12 36.93 -33.32 -10.00
C PRO A 12 37.38 -34.23 -11.15
N SER A 13 37.56 -35.51 -10.86
CA SER A 13 37.78 -36.51 -11.93
C SER A 13 36.49 -36.73 -12.73
N ASP A 14 36.58 -37.32 -13.93
CA ASP A 14 35.40 -37.65 -14.74
C ASP A 14 34.41 -38.57 -14.01
N ALA A 15 34.92 -39.49 -13.20
CA ALA A 15 34.12 -40.37 -12.35
C ALA A 15 33.40 -39.58 -11.24
N ASP A 16 34.08 -38.62 -10.62
CA ASP A 16 33.45 -37.72 -9.64
C ASP A 16 32.39 -36.83 -10.32
N CYS A 17 32.68 -36.30 -11.52
CA CYS A 17 31.74 -35.52 -12.31
C CYS A 17 30.45 -36.31 -12.63
N GLN A 18 30.55 -37.60 -12.95
CA GLN A 18 29.36 -38.43 -13.18
C GLN A 18 28.58 -38.65 -11.89
N ARG A 19 29.25 -39.03 -10.79
CA ARG A 19 28.57 -39.24 -9.50
C ARG A 19 27.94 -37.97 -8.94
N ILE A 20 28.55 -36.80 -9.15
CA ILE A 20 27.96 -35.50 -8.80
C ILE A 20 26.71 -35.23 -9.64
N ARG A 21 26.75 -35.48 -10.95
CA ARG A 21 25.58 -35.33 -11.82
C ARG A 21 24.42 -36.21 -11.37
N ASP A 22 24.69 -37.48 -11.04
CA ASP A 22 23.67 -38.41 -10.58
C ASP A 22 23.09 -37.97 -9.22
N LEU A 23 23.95 -37.53 -8.29
CA LEU A 23 23.54 -37.02 -6.98
C LEU A 23 22.68 -35.75 -7.09
N LEU A 24 22.99 -34.87 -8.05
CA LEU A 24 22.25 -33.63 -8.28
C LEU A 24 20.95 -33.82 -9.09
N ALA A 25 20.74 -34.97 -9.73
CA ALA A 25 19.56 -35.19 -10.56
C ALA A 25 18.24 -35.07 -9.77
N GLY A 26 18.19 -35.67 -8.57
CA GLY A 26 17.02 -35.58 -7.67
C GLY A 26 16.76 -34.15 -7.19
N PRO A 27 17.73 -33.49 -6.53
CA PRO A 27 17.58 -32.11 -6.06
C PRO A 27 17.25 -31.10 -7.17
N ARG A 28 17.80 -31.28 -8.38
CA ARG A 28 17.47 -30.42 -9.53
C ARG A 28 16.02 -30.58 -9.96
N LYS A 29 15.51 -31.82 -9.98
CA LYS A 29 14.11 -32.09 -10.29
C LYS A 29 13.20 -31.47 -9.23
N GLU A 30 13.49 -31.70 -7.95
CA GLU A 30 12.71 -31.15 -6.84
C GLU A 30 12.69 -29.62 -6.87
N ALA A 31 13.83 -28.97 -7.13
CA ALA A 31 13.89 -27.52 -7.28
C ALA A 31 13.05 -27.02 -8.47
N ALA A 32 13.05 -27.74 -9.59
CA ALA A 32 12.22 -27.40 -10.75
C ALA A 32 10.73 -27.55 -10.44
N ASP A 33 10.33 -28.65 -9.78
CA ASP A 33 8.95 -28.92 -9.39
C ASP A 33 8.44 -27.84 -8.42
N LEU A 34 9.25 -27.47 -7.41
CA LEU A 34 8.93 -26.38 -6.49
C LEU A 34 8.83 -25.03 -7.19
N SER A 35 9.71 -24.73 -8.14
CA SER A 35 9.66 -23.47 -8.91
C SER A 35 8.38 -23.36 -9.75
N ALA A 36 7.92 -24.48 -10.31
CA ALA A 36 6.66 -24.52 -11.04
C ALA A 36 5.46 -24.30 -10.12
N GLU A 37 5.46 -24.91 -8.93
CA GLU A 37 4.38 -24.73 -7.95
C GLU A 37 4.34 -23.30 -7.40
N ILE A 38 5.51 -22.70 -7.12
CA ILE A 38 5.62 -21.29 -6.75
C ILE A 38 4.99 -20.41 -7.83
N SER A 39 5.36 -20.62 -9.11
CA SER A 39 4.84 -19.83 -10.22
C SER A 39 3.31 -19.92 -10.31
N ARG A 40 2.75 -21.14 -10.18
CA ARG A 40 1.31 -21.39 -10.19
C ARG A 40 0.58 -20.68 -9.04
N ILE A 41 1.16 -20.69 -7.84
CA ILE A 41 0.57 -20.02 -6.67
C ILE A 41 0.66 -18.50 -6.82
N GLN A 42 1.76 -17.98 -7.39
CA GLN A 42 1.93 -16.56 -7.68
C GLN A 42 0.81 -16.06 -8.61
N GLU A 43 0.54 -16.77 -9.71
CA GLU A 43 -0.53 -16.42 -10.65
C GLU A 43 -1.91 -16.37 -9.98
N LEU A 44 -2.22 -17.34 -9.12
CA LEU A 44 -3.47 -17.35 -8.37
C LEU A 44 -3.55 -16.19 -7.36
N LEU A 45 -2.43 -15.88 -6.70
CA LEU A 45 -2.37 -14.78 -5.75
C LEU A 45 -2.59 -13.44 -6.44
N ASP A 46 -2.01 -13.25 -7.63
CA ASP A 46 -2.18 -12.05 -8.43
C ASP A 46 -3.66 -11.89 -8.85
N GLU A 47 -4.30 -12.95 -9.35
CA GLU A 47 -5.73 -12.93 -9.72
C GLU A 47 -6.64 -12.58 -8.53
N LEU A 48 -6.41 -13.18 -7.36
CA LEU A 48 -7.20 -12.91 -6.17
C LEU A 48 -6.97 -11.50 -5.63
N THR A 49 -5.74 -10.99 -5.74
CA THR A 49 -5.37 -9.63 -5.35
C THR A 49 -6.10 -8.61 -6.22
N GLU A 50 -6.08 -8.78 -7.54
CA GLU A 50 -6.80 -7.91 -8.46
C GLU A 50 -8.31 -7.87 -8.16
N LYS A 51 -8.92 -9.03 -7.88
CA LYS A 51 -10.35 -9.11 -7.51
C LYS A 51 -10.65 -8.40 -6.20
N ARG A 52 -9.79 -8.57 -5.18
CA ARG A 52 -9.94 -7.88 -3.89
C ARG A 52 -9.84 -6.36 -4.09
N ASP A 53 -8.83 -5.90 -4.80
CA ASP A 53 -8.58 -4.47 -4.98
C ASP A 53 -9.74 -3.80 -5.73
N ALA A 54 -10.30 -4.45 -6.75
CA ALA A 54 -11.50 -3.97 -7.43
C ALA A 54 -12.74 -3.89 -6.51
N LEU A 55 -12.89 -4.83 -5.58
CA LEU A 55 -13.97 -4.80 -4.59
C LEU A 55 -13.75 -3.71 -3.55
N ASP A 56 -12.51 -3.50 -3.10
CA ASP A 56 -12.17 -2.44 -2.16
C ASP A 56 -12.45 -1.06 -2.76
N ASP A 57 -12.10 -0.85 -4.03
CA ASP A 57 -12.44 0.37 -4.77
C ASP A 57 -13.96 0.58 -4.86
N PHE A 58 -14.71 -0.49 -5.17
CA PHE A 58 -16.17 -0.44 -5.22
C PHE A 58 -16.76 -0.08 -3.84
N ILE A 59 -16.30 -0.73 -2.77
CA ILE A 59 -16.75 -0.48 -1.40
C ILE A 59 -16.43 0.95 -0.99
N ALA A 60 -15.22 1.44 -1.26
CA ALA A 60 -14.80 2.79 -0.91
C ALA A 60 -15.66 3.84 -1.62
N ALA A 61 -15.91 3.68 -2.93
CA ALA A 61 -16.74 4.58 -3.71
C ALA A 61 -18.17 4.68 -3.15
N HIS A 62 -18.80 3.54 -2.82
CA HIS A 62 -20.16 3.51 -2.29
C HIS A 62 -20.25 3.96 -0.84
N SER A 63 -19.27 3.62 -0.01
CA SER A 63 -19.16 4.11 1.37
C SER A 63 -19.06 5.63 1.42
N ALA A 64 -18.33 6.22 0.47
CA ALA A 64 -18.23 7.67 0.34
C ALA A 64 -19.59 8.33 0.02
N LEU A 65 -20.49 7.67 -0.73
CA LEU A 65 -21.83 8.19 -1.04
C LEU A 65 -22.71 8.30 0.21
N ILE A 66 -22.58 7.35 1.14
CA ILE A 66 -23.36 7.33 2.39
C ILE A 66 -22.63 7.99 3.56
N SER A 67 -21.43 8.54 3.33
CA SER A 67 -20.65 9.20 4.38
C SER A 67 -21.45 10.36 5.01
N PRO A 68 -21.39 10.54 6.35
CA PRO A 68 -22.01 11.69 7.01
C PRO A 68 -21.54 13.02 6.41
N ALA A 69 -20.29 13.08 5.97
CA ALA A 69 -19.69 14.23 5.28
C ALA A 69 -20.49 14.72 4.05
N ARG A 70 -21.19 13.83 3.33
CA ARG A 70 -22.07 14.20 2.20
C ARG A 70 -23.49 14.59 2.62
N ARG A 71 -23.91 14.25 3.84
CA ARG A 71 -25.26 14.51 4.36
C ARG A 71 -25.34 15.74 5.26
N LEU A 72 -24.20 16.22 5.76
CA LEU A 72 -24.15 17.44 6.55
C LEU A 72 -24.46 18.65 5.63
N PRO A 73 -25.42 19.51 6.02
CA PRO A 73 -25.61 20.79 5.37
C PRO A 73 -24.31 21.59 5.38
N GLU A 74 -24.04 22.33 4.30
CA GLU A 74 -22.79 23.08 4.17
C GLU A 74 -22.52 23.99 5.36
N ASP A 75 -23.56 24.63 5.91
CA ASP A 75 -23.42 25.55 7.05
C ASP A 75 -22.93 24.84 8.32
N ILE A 76 -23.38 23.61 8.57
CA ILE A 76 -22.91 22.80 9.69
C ILE A 76 -21.44 22.42 9.49
N VAL A 77 -21.04 22.09 8.26
CA VAL A 77 -19.64 21.79 7.94
C VAL A 77 -18.76 23.04 8.14
N ARG A 78 -19.23 24.22 7.72
CA ARG A 78 -18.53 25.50 7.95
C ARG A 78 -18.35 25.78 9.44
N ASP A 79 -19.39 25.55 10.25
CA ASP A 79 -19.32 25.76 11.70
C ASP A 79 -18.32 24.80 12.36
N ILE A 80 -18.32 23.52 11.96
CA ILE A 80 -17.31 22.54 12.41
C ILE A 80 -15.91 23.02 12.02
N PHE A 81 -15.71 23.50 10.79
CA PHE A 81 -14.40 23.96 10.33
C PHE A 81 -13.88 25.12 11.17
N VAL A 82 -14.75 26.09 11.49
CA VAL A 82 -14.40 27.23 12.34
C VAL A 82 -14.07 26.76 13.76
N ALA A 83 -14.81 25.78 14.29
CA ALA A 83 -14.55 25.20 15.60
C ALA A 83 -13.23 24.41 15.68
N CYS A 84 -12.69 23.94 14.55
CA CYS A 84 -11.39 23.27 14.48
C CYS A 84 -10.20 24.25 14.44
N LEU A 85 -10.42 25.55 14.33
CA LEU A 85 -9.33 26.53 14.37
C LEU A 85 -8.70 26.63 15.76
N PRO A 86 -7.41 26.96 15.87
CA PRO A 86 -6.77 27.15 17.16
C PRO A 86 -7.45 28.28 17.95
N SER A 87 -7.81 28.01 19.21
CA SER A 87 -8.57 28.97 20.02
C SER A 87 -7.71 30.04 20.68
N ASN A 88 -6.39 29.82 20.78
CA ASN A 88 -5.46 30.65 21.54
C ASN A 88 -4.40 31.36 20.67
N ARG A 89 -4.40 31.12 19.35
CA ARG A 89 -3.44 31.68 18.41
C ARG A 89 -4.03 31.71 16.99
N ASN A 90 -3.35 32.41 16.11
CA ASN A 90 -3.64 32.33 14.68
C ASN A 90 -3.25 30.95 14.13
N ALA A 91 -4.01 30.48 13.14
CA ALA A 91 -3.75 29.24 12.45
C ALA A 91 -2.45 29.32 11.66
N LEU A 92 -1.61 28.29 11.77
CA LEU A 92 -0.42 28.16 10.95
C LEU A 92 -0.75 27.43 9.64
N ILE A 93 0.03 27.70 8.61
CA ILE A 93 -0.04 27.00 7.32
C ILE A 93 0.71 25.67 7.45
N LEU A 94 0.15 24.74 8.22
CA LEU A 94 0.69 23.39 8.43
C LEU A 94 -0.29 22.33 7.94
N SER A 95 0.22 21.23 7.38
CA SER A 95 -0.62 20.15 6.84
C SER A 95 -1.41 19.40 7.92
N ASP A 96 -0.97 19.44 9.17
CA ASP A 96 -1.60 18.80 10.32
C ASP A 96 -2.47 19.76 11.15
N GLU A 97 -2.67 21.01 10.71
CA GLU A 97 -3.48 22.02 11.40
C GLU A 97 -4.59 22.57 10.50
N ALA A 98 -5.73 22.94 11.08
CA ALA A 98 -6.79 23.64 10.34
C ALA A 98 -6.29 25.05 9.93
N PRO A 99 -6.66 25.54 8.73
CA PRO A 99 -7.66 24.99 7.81
C PRO A 99 -7.13 23.93 6.80
N LEU A 100 -5.81 23.72 6.71
CA LEU A 100 -5.23 22.82 5.70
C LEU A 100 -5.49 21.34 5.95
N LEU A 101 -5.55 20.91 7.22
CA LEU A 101 -5.95 19.55 7.59
C LEU A 101 -7.35 19.22 7.06
N LEU A 102 -8.29 20.15 7.17
CA LEU A 102 -9.67 19.98 6.72
C LEU A 102 -9.77 19.82 5.20
N CYS A 103 -8.86 20.47 4.47
CA CYS A 103 -8.75 20.37 3.02
C CYS A 103 -8.21 19.02 2.52
N GLN A 104 -7.73 18.14 3.40
CA GLN A 104 -7.19 16.82 3.04
C GLN A 104 -8.22 15.70 3.16
N ILE A 105 -9.38 15.96 3.78
CA ILE A 105 -10.40 14.94 4.07
C ILE A 105 -11.08 14.46 2.78
N CYS A 106 -11.62 15.38 1.98
CA CYS A 106 -12.15 15.07 0.65
C CYS A 106 -12.22 16.31 -0.25
N SER A 107 -12.48 16.13 -1.55
CA SER A 107 -12.58 17.22 -2.52
C SER A 107 -13.72 18.20 -2.19
N ALA A 108 -14.86 17.72 -1.71
CA ALA A 108 -16.00 18.56 -1.32
C ALA A 108 -15.66 19.45 -0.12
N TRP A 109 -14.99 18.89 0.89
CA TRP A 109 -14.56 19.63 2.08
C TRP A 109 -13.49 20.67 1.74
N ARG A 110 -12.57 20.34 0.85
CA ARG A 110 -11.61 21.30 0.30
C ARG A 110 -12.30 22.47 -0.39
N GLN A 111 -13.25 22.18 -1.29
CA GLN A 111 -14.00 23.23 -1.99
C GLN A 111 -14.75 24.13 -1.00
N LEU A 112 -15.42 23.52 -0.01
CA LEU A 112 -16.16 24.25 1.01
C LEU A 112 -15.25 25.09 1.92
N ALA A 113 -14.08 24.57 2.31
CA ALA A 113 -13.08 25.32 3.07
C ALA A 113 -12.57 26.55 2.30
N LEU A 114 -12.26 26.38 1.01
CA LEU A 114 -11.84 27.49 0.13
C LEU A 114 -12.94 28.54 -0.06
N LEU A 115 -14.21 28.11 -0.10
CA LEU A 115 -15.38 28.99 -0.19
C LEU A 115 -15.80 29.61 1.16
N THR A 116 -15.03 29.39 2.23
CA THR A 116 -15.33 29.93 3.57
C THR A 116 -14.23 30.91 4.00
N PRO A 117 -14.30 32.20 3.60
CA PRO A 117 -13.25 33.19 3.86
C PRO A 117 -12.87 33.33 5.34
N ARG A 118 -13.82 33.12 6.25
CA ARG A 118 -13.60 33.20 7.70
C ARG A 118 -12.52 32.22 8.20
N LEU A 119 -12.30 31.09 7.54
CA LEU A 119 -11.26 30.11 7.90
C LEU A 119 -9.85 30.60 7.58
N TRP A 120 -9.74 31.43 6.54
CA TRP A 120 -8.46 31.95 6.06
C TRP A 120 -8.12 33.30 6.70
N ALA A 121 -9.11 34.01 7.22
CA ALA A 121 -8.91 35.24 7.99
C ALA A 121 -8.16 35.02 9.31
N SER A 122 -8.16 33.79 9.85
CA SER A 122 -7.39 33.42 11.05
C SER A 122 -5.97 32.92 10.77
N VAL A 123 -5.57 32.84 9.50
CA VAL A 123 -4.24 32.39 9.07
C VAL A 123 -3.32 33.60 8.97
N HIS A 124 -2.11 33.50 9.55
CA HIS A 124 -1.09 34.55 9.52
C HIS A 124 0.25 34.04 9.01
#